data_AF-A0A0C3DK94-F1
#
_entry.id   AF-A0A0C3DK94-F1
#
_cell.length_a   1.000
_cell.length_b   1.000
_cell.length_c   1.000
_cell.angle_alpha   90.00
_cell.angle_beta   90.00
_cell.angle_gamma   90.00
#
_symmetry.space_group_name_H-M   'P 1'
#
loop_
_entity.id
_entity.type
_entity.pdbx_description
1 polymer ?
#
loop_
_entity_poly.entity_id
_entity_poly.type
_entity_poly.pdbx_seq_one_letter_code
_entity_poly.pdbx_strand_id
1 'polypeptide(L)' 'MKKLLVLLALAGLVAPALASTGFYKFESVGGRFRICHYNVMASDYAVTVKVSEQCPLTIDVAL' A
#
# COMPACT_ATOMS: atom_id res chain seq x y z
N MET A 1 -39.56 14.60 -11.13
CA MET A 1 -38.83 14.46 -9.84
C MET A 1 -38.09 13.13 -9.69
N LYS A 2 -37.80 12.37 -10.77
CA LYS A 2 -37.07 11.08 -10.72
C LYS A 2 -35.57 11.20 -11.01
N LYS A 3 -35.15 12.28 -11.70
CA LYS A 3 -33.76 12.54 -12.09
C LYS A 3 -32.85 12.93 -10.92
N LEU A 4 -33.43 13.50 -9.85
CA LEU A 4 -32.68 13.92 -8.66
C LEU A 4 -32.20 12.72 -7.82
N LEU A 5 -32.99 11.64 -7.78
CA LEU A 5 -32.64 10.41 -7.07
C LEU A 5 -31.47 9.66 -7.73
N VAL A 6 -31.30 9.81 -9.05
CA VAL A 6 -30.20 9.15 -9.79
C VAL A 6 -28.85 9.81 -9.50
N LEU A 7 -28.81 11.13 -9.30
CA LEU A 7 -27.58 11.87 -9.03
C LEU A 7 -27.00 11.57 -7.63
N LEU A 8 -27.86 11.38 -6.62
CA LEU A 8 -27.40 11.00 -5.27
C LEU A 8 -26.84 9.57 -5.23
N ALA A 9 -27.33 8.66 -6.08
CA ALA A 9 -26.85 7.29 -6.13
C ALA A 9 -25.44 7.16 -6.76
N LEU A 10 -25.03 8.09 -7.64
CA LEU A 10 -23.69 8.08 -8.23
C LEU A 10 -22.61 8.65 -7.30
N ALA A 11 -22.96 9.47 -6.31
CA ALA A 11 -22.00 10.10 -5.41
C ALA A 11 -21.47 9.16 -4.31
N GLY A 12 -22.11 7.99 -4.09
CA GLY A 12 -21.75 7.06 -3.01
C GLY A 12 -20.65 6.04 -3.34
N LEU A 13 -20.16 5.99 -4.60
CA LEU A 13 -19.28 4.90 -5.08
C LEU A 13 -17.78 5.23 -5.06
N VAL A 14 -17.38 6.43 -4.62
CA VAL A 14 -15.96 6.83 -4.56
C VAL A 14 -15.51 6.99 -3.12
N ALA A 15 -15.27 5.87 -2.43
CA ALA A 15 -14.50 5.90 -1.19
C ALA A 15 -13.03 6.24 -1.54
N PRO A 16 -12.42 7.28 -0.95
CA PRO A 16 -10.99 7.50 -1.11
C PRO A 16 -10.24 6.33 -0.45
N ALA A 17 -9.42 5.63 -1.21
CA ALA A 17 -8.46 4.68 -0.63
C ALA A 17 -7.49 5.48 0.25
N LEU A 18 -7.36 5.10 1.52
CA LEU A 18 -6.47 5.76 2.46
C LEU A 18 -5.05 5.31 2.14
N ALA A 19 -4.23 6.20 1.58
CA ALA A 19 -2.81 5.92 1.40
C ALA A 19 -2.05 6.16 2.71
N SER A 20 -1.18 5.23 3.09
CA SER A 20 -0.24 5.36 4.19
C SER A 20 1.19 5.12 3.72
N THR A 21 2.13 5.86 4.27
CA THR A 21 3.55 5.64 4.00
C THR A 21 4.11 4.57 4.94
N GLY A 22 4.79 3.58 4.36
CA GLY A 22 5.58 2.59 5.06
C GLY A 22 7.06 2.98 5.13
N PHE A 23 7.70 2.74 6.26
CA PHE A 23 9.12 3.03 6.48
C PHE A 23 9.93 1.74 6.64
N TYR A 24 11.05 1.64 5.92
CA TYR A 24 11.93 0.47 5.97
C TYR A 24 12.38 0.17 7.40
N LYS A 25 12.30 -1.11 7.81
CA LYS A 25 12.80 -1.60 9.10
C LYS A 25 14.05 -2.45 8.92
N PHE A 26 13.91 -3.54 8.17
CA PHE A 26 14.97 -4.52 7.94
C PHE A 26 14.66 -5.35 6.70
N GLU A 27 15.62 -6.17 6.29
CA GLU A 27 15.48 -7.10 5.18
C GLU A 27 15.98 -8.49 5.56
N SER A 28 15.41 -9.50 4.91
CA SER A 28 15.97 -10.86 4.90
C SER A 28 16.27 -11.27 3.47
N VAL A 29 17.42 -11.93 3.25
CA VAL A 29 17.87 -12.35 1.92
C VAL A 29 17.82 -13.87 1.84
N GLY A 30 17.21 -14.38 0.77
CA GLY A 30 17.05 -15.80 0.49
C GLY A 30 17.31 -16.11 -0.98
N GLY A 31 18.45 -16.72 -1.29
CA GLY A 31 18.83 -17.06 -2.66
C GLY A 31 18.87 -15.83 -3.57
N ARG A 32 17.93 -15.76 -4.52
CA ARG A 32 17.84 -14.67 -5.52
C ARG A 32 16.84 -13.57 -5.15
N PHE A 33 16.23 -13.65 -3.98
CA PHE A 33 15.20 -12.72 -3.53
C PHE A 33 15.58 -12.09 -2.19
N ARG A 34 15.02 -10.91 -1.96
CA ARG A 34 15.11 -10.17 -0.71
C ARG A 34 13.69 -9.81 -0.28
N ILE A 35 13.38 -10.02 1.00
CA ILE A 35 12.13 -9.62 1.63
C ILE A 35 12.41 -8.37 2.44
N CYS A 36 11.78 -7.26 2.07
CA CYS A 36 11.88 -5.95 2.69
C CYS A 36 10.71 -5.76 3.66
N HIS A 37 10.99 -5.52 4.93
CA HIS A 37 9.98 -5.30 5.96
C HIS A 37 9.84 -3.80 6.28
N TYR A 38 8.60 -3.34 6.37
CA TYR A 38 8.21 -1.94 6.57
C TYR A 38 7.27 -1.79 7.77
N ASN A 39 7.42 -0.69 8.51
CA ASN A 39 6.41 -0.24 9.47
C ASN A 39 5.40 0.66 8.74
N VAL A 40 4.13 0.27 8.73
CA VAL A 40 3.02 1.05 8.18
C VAL A 40 1.97 1.20 9.29
N MET A 41 1.86 2.38 9.90
CA MET A 41 0.92 2.64 11.00
C MET A 41 0.90 1.53 12.07
N ALA A 42 2.07 1.16 12.61
CA ALA A 42 2.23 0.07 13.59
C ALA A 42 1.91 -1.35 13.10
N SER A 43 1.60 -1.53 11.81
CA SER A 43 1.52 -2.82 11.14
C SER A 43 2.84 -3.14 10.43
N ASP A 44 3.19 -4.43 10.34
CA ASP A 44 4.33 -4.88 9.55
C ASP A 44 3.87 -5.24 8.13
N TYR A 45 4.54 -4.67 7.14
CA TYR A 45 4.29 -4.92 5.72
C TYR A 45 5.55 -5.49 5.06
N ALA A 46 5.40 -6.49 4.20
CA ALA A 46 6.54 -7.16 3.56
C ALA A 46 6.43 -7.10 2.03
N VAL A 47 7.52 -6.69 1.37
CA VAL A 47 7.62 -6.66 -0.09
C VAL A 47 8.80 -7.52 -0.52
N THR A 48 8.58 -8.41 -1.50
CA THR A 48 9.67 -9.22 -2.07
C THR A 48 10.21 -8.54 -3.32
N VAL A 49 11.52 -8.32 -3.36
CA VAL A 49 12.26 -7.77 -4.51
C VAL A 49 13.36 -8.74 -4.94
N LYS A 50 13.92 -8.55 -6.14
CA LYS A 50 15.10 -9.33 -6.54
C LYS A 50 16.29 -8.94 -5.66
N VAL A 51 17.21 -9.87 -5.41
CA VAL A 51 18.39 -9.58 -4.58
C VAL A 51 19.29 -8.47 -5.15
N SER A 52 19.25 -8.27 -6.48
CA SER A 52 19.94 -7.19 -7.19
C SER A 52 19.28 -5.83 -7.01
N GLU A 53 18.05 -5.80 -6.52
CA GLU A 53 17.29 -4.58 -6.23
C GLU A 53 17.45 -4.24 -4.76
N GLN A 54 17.54 -2.95 -4.46
CA GLN A 54 17.61 -2.46 -3.10
C GLN A 54 16.19 -2.27 -2.54
N CYS A 55 15.98 -2.55 -1.27
CA CYS A 55 14.72 -2.18 -0.61
C CYS A 55 14.53 -0.66 -0.67
N PRO A 56 13.40 -0.16 -1.20
CA PRO A 56 13.03 1.24 -1.04
C PRO A 56 13.04 1.65 0.43
N LEU A 57 13.47 2.87 0.73
CA LEU A 57 13.45 3.39 2.10
C LEU A 57 12.02 3.67 2.58
N THR A 58 11.12 4.01 1.65
CA THR A 58 9.71 4.24 1.88
C THR A 58 8.86 3.60 0.79
N ILE A 59 7.64 3.21 1.14
CA ILE A 59 6.63 2.70 0.22
C ILE A 59 5.29 3.40 0.46
N ASP A 60 4.45 3.48 -0.56
CA ASP A 60 3.06 3.87 -0.41
C ASP A 60 2.19 2.61 -0.34
N VAL A 61 1.35 2.54 0.68
CA VAL A 61 0.43 1.42 0.93
C VAL A 61 -0.99 1.96 0.93
N ALA A 62 -1.82 1.46 0.02
CA ALA A 62 -3.26 1.70 0.09
C ALA A 62 -3.86 0.79 1.18
N LEU A 63 -4.52 1.40 2.16
CA LEU A 63 -5.28 0.76 3.22
C LEU A 63 -6.73 0.50 2.79
#